data_AF-A0A660UY73-F1
#
_entry.id   AF-A0A660UY73-F1
#
_cell.length_a   1.000
_cell.length_b   1.000
_cell.length_c   1.000
_cell.angle_alpha   90.00
_cell.angle_beta   90.00
_cell.angle_gamma   90.00
#
_symmetry.space_group_name_H-M   'P 1'
#
loop_
_entity.id
_entity.type
_entity.pdbx_description
1 polymer ?
#
loop_
_entity_poly.entity_id
_entity_poly.type
_entity_poly.pdbx_seq_one_letter_code
_entity_poly.pdbx_strand_id
1 'polypeptide(L)' 'SKSAKINAPNDKGVQIEVTVDLKAQKIVYTANGETIEARIQRPLKSITYVGYVMNAAIIDFSPVEINTP' A
#
# COMPACT_ATOMS: atom_id res chain seq x y z
N SER A 1 -13.18 4.39 -7.92
CA SER A 1 -12.13 3.86 -7.02
C SER A 1 -12.53 2.45 -6.60
N LYS A 2 -11.58 1.52 -6.41
CA LYS A 2 -11.86 0.24 -5.76
C LYS A 2 -11.64 0.41 -4.25
N SER A 3 -12.53 -0.16 -3.43
CA SER A 3 -12.43 -0.14 -1.98
C SER A 3 -12.84 -1.50 -1.43
N ALA A 4 -12.15 -1.98 -0.39
CA ALA A 4 -12.59 -3.12 0.41
C ALA A 4 -12.63 -2.71 1.89
N LYS A 5 -13.50 -3.37 2.66
CA LYS A 5 -13.55 -3.20 4.12
C LYS A 5 -12.61 -4.24 4.71
N ILE A 6 -11.57 -3.79 5.39
CA ILE A 6 -10.59 -4.68 6.00
C ILE A 6 -10.89 -4.79 7.48
N ASN A 7 -11.06 -6.02 7.95
CA ASN A 7 -11.30 -6.29 9.35
C ASN A 7 -9.97 -6.29 10.12
N ALA A 8 -9.83 -5.40 11.10
CA ALA A 8 -8.63 -5.27 11.91
C ALA A 8 -9.00 -5.39 13.41
N PRO A 9 -8.70 -6.52 14.07
CA PRO A 9 -8.86 -6.64 15.52
C PRO A 9 -8.05 -5.57 16.25
N ASN A 10 -8.70 -4.87 17.18
CA ASN A 10 -8.21 -3.64 17.82
C ASN A 10 -6.86 -3.78 18.55
N ASP A 11 -6.42 -5.01 18.83
CA ASP A 11 -5.27 -5.37 19.64
C ASP A 11 -3.96 -5.55 18.84
N LYS A 12 -4.01 -5.65 17.50
CA LYS A 12 -2.81 -5.84 16.65
C LYS A 12 -2.53 -4.73 15.64
N GLY A 13 -3.44 -3.78 15.49
CA GLY A 13 -3.33 -2.73 14.48
C GLY A 13 -3.56 -3.23 13.05
N VAL A 14 -3.18 -2.42 12.06
CA VAL A 14 -3.29 -2.76 10.64
C VAL A 14 -1.89 -2.93 10.08
N GLN A 15 -1.57 -4.13 9.61
CA GLN A 15 -0.36 -4.35 8.82
C GLN A 15 -0.71 -4.18 7.35
N ILE A 16 0.01 -3.30 6.65
CA ILE A 16 -0.21 -2.98 5.25
C ILE A 16 1.06 -3.34 4.46
N GLU A 17 0.90 -4.13 3.41
CA GLU A 17 1.93 -4.38 2.40
C GLU A 17 1.42 -3.91 1.04
N VAL A 18 2.26 -3.12 0.33
CA VAL A 18 1.94 -2.64 -1.01
C VAL A 18 3.05 -3.03 -1.96
N THR A 19 2.72 -3.86 -2.93
CA THR A 19 3.64 -4.31 -3.98
C THR A 19 3.24 -3.68 -5.30
N VAL A 20 4.20 -3.01 -5.94
CA VAL A 20 4.01 -2.32 -7.21
C VAL A 20 4.94 -2.92 -8.25
N ASP A 21 4.36 -3.53 -9.28
CA ASP A 21 5.08 -3.94 -10.48
C ASP A 21 4.82 -2.92 -11.59
N LEU A 22 5.83 -2.09 -11.87
CA LEU A 22 5.77 -1.06 -12.90
C LEU A 22 5.77 -1.66 -14.32
N LYS A 23 6.39 -2.83 -14.52
CA LYS A 23 6.46 -3.52 -15.81
C LYS A 23 5.13 -4.18 -16.14
N ALA A 24 4.55 -4.90 -15.20
CA ALA A 24 3.22 -5.51 -15.34
C ALA A 24 2.08 -4.49 -15.15
N GLN A 25 2.40 -3.26 -14.71
CA GLN A 25 1.44 -2.22 -14.36
C GLN A 25 0.42 -2.69 -13.33
N LYS A 26 0.87 -3.45 -12.34
CA LYS A 26 0.01 -4.08 -11.34
C LYS A 26 0.37 -3.56 -9.95
N ILE A 27 -0.67 -3.26 -9.18
CA ILE A 27 -0.57 -2.89 -7.77
C ILE A 27 -1.32 -3.95 -6.98
N VAL A 28 -0.66 -4.51 -5.97
CA VAL A 28 -1.25 -5.41 -4.99
C VAL A 28 -1.17 -4.73 -3.63
N TYR A 29 -2.32 -4.51 -3.02
CA TYR A 29 -2.45 -4.01 -1.66
C TYR A 29 -2.93 -5.17 -0.80
N THR A 30 -2.22 -5.50 0.27
CA THR A 30 -2.66 -6.48 1.26
C THR A 30 -2.71 -5.81 2.61
N ALA A 31 -3.83 -5.90 3.32
CA ALA A 31 -3.85 -5.59 4.74
C ALA A 31 -4.65 -6.61 5.54
N ASN A 32 -4.05 -7.05 6.65
CA ASN A 32 -4.60 -8.07 7.55
C ASN A 32 -5.11 -9.33 6.81
N GLY A 33 -4.41 -9.74 5.73
CA GLY A 33 -4.76 -10.91 4.92
C GLY A 33 -5.79 -10.65 3.81
N GLU A 34 -6.40 -9.46 3.74
CA GLU A 34 -7.24 -9.07 2.62
C GLU A 34 -6.43 -8.40 1.53
N THR A 35 -6.54 -8.92 0.29
CA THR A 35 -5.82 -8.41 -0.87
C THR A 35 -6.75 -7.74 -1.87
N ILE A 36 -6.33 -6.56 -2.35
CA ILE A 36 -6.99 -5.81 -3.42
C ILE A 36 -5.97 -5.56 -4.53
N GLU A 37 -6.40 -5.82 -5.77
CA GLU A 37 -5.59 -5.58 -6.95
C GLU A 37 -6.11 -4.41 -7.81
N ALA A 38 -5.17 -3.59 -8.26
CA ALA A 38 -5.41 -2.50 -9.20
C ALA A 38 -4.39 -2.51 -10.33
N ARG A 39 -4.75 -1.90 -11.46
CA ARG A 39 -3.86 -1.72 -12.62
C ARG A 39 -3.46 -0.26 -12.73
N ILE A 40 -2.18 0.01 -12.99
CA ILE A 40 -1.68 1.34 -13.28
C ILE A 40 -2.23 1.75 -14.65
N GLN A 41 -3.00 2.84 -14.70
CA GLN A 41 -3.70 3.25 -15.92
C GLN A 41 -2.76 3.82 -17.00
N ARG A 42 -1.59 4.31 -16.60
CA ARG A 42 -0.58 4.88 -17.50
C ARG A 42 0.78 4.28 -17.13
N PRO A 43 1.64 3.94 -18.10
CA PRO A 43 2.97 3.44 -17.78
C PRO A 43 3.74 4.43 -16.89
N LEU A 44 4.33 3.93 -15.80
CA LEU A 44 5.19 4.69 -14.89
C LEU A 44 6.59 4.06 -14.89
N LYS A 45 7.63 4.89 -14.91
CA LYS A 45 9.04 4.44 -14.93
C LYS A 45 9.64 4.27 -13.54
N SER A 46 9.15 5.03 -12.57
CA SER A 46 9.64 5.02 -11.19
C SER A 46 8.53 5.45 -10.23
N ILE A 47 8.68 5.07 -8.96
CA ILE A 47 7.89 5.57 -7.85
C ILE A 47 8.73 6.67 -7.19
N THR A 48 8.23 7.90 -7.19
CA THR A 48 8.97 9.05 -6.63
C THR A 48 8.49 9.44 -5.23
N TYR A 49 7.25 9.09 -4.88
CA TYR A 49 6.63 9.40 -3.60
C TYR A 49 5.75 8.24 -3.15
N VAL A 50 5.78 7.96 -1.84
CA VAL A 50 4.85 7.06 -1.18
C VAL A 50 4.14 7.87 -0.10
N GLY A 51 2.82 7.83 -0.10
CA GLY A 51 1.98 8.53 0.85
C GLY A 51 0.71 7.75 1.12
N TYR A 52 0.12 7.99 2.27
CA TYR A 52 -1.15 7.40 2.69
C TYR A 52 -1.92 8.43 3.50
N VAL A 53 -3.23 8.25 3.56
CA VAL A 53 -4.15 9.20 4.22
C VAL A 53 -5.02 8.41 5.19
N MET A 54 -5.17 8.92 6.40
CA MET A 54 -6.04 8.35 7.43
C MET A 54 -6.99 9.43 7.94
N ASN A 55 -8.23 9.06 8.25
CA ASN A 55 -9.23 10.00 8.76
C ASN A 55 -9.19 10.18 10.29
N ALA A 56 -8.35 9.41 11.00
CA ALA A 56 -7.93 9.58 12.40
C ALA A 56 -6.95 8.45 12.76
N ALA A 57 -5.74 8.76 13.26
CA ALA A 57 -4.81 7.77 13.81
C ALA A 57 -3.70 8.41 14.66
N ILE A 58 -3.17 7.65 15.62
CA ILE A 58 -1.85 7.89 16.23
C ILE A 58 -0.85 7.05 15.43
N ILE A 59 0.16 7.68 14.86
CA ILE A 59 1.09 7.04 13.92
C ILE A 59 2.51 7.37 14.32
N ASP A 60 3.36 6.35 14.37
CA ASP A 60 4.81 6.48 14.43
C ASP A 60 5.40 6.11 13.06
N PHE A 61 6.41 6.85 12.63
CA PHE A 61 7.05 6.70 11.32
C PHE A 61 8.54 6.47 11.46
N SER A 62 9.03 5.39 10.86
CA SER A 62 10.44 5.21 10.59
C SER A 62 10.73 5.46 9.09
N PRO A 63 11.91 5.99 8.73
CA PRO A 63 12.33 6.10 7.34
C PRO A 63 12.25 4.74 6.65
N VAL A 64 11.73 4.72 5.41
CA VAL A 64 11.77 3.53 4.55
C VAL A 64 12.96 3.69 3.61
N GLU A 65 13.92 2.80 3.73
CA GLU A 65 15.05 2.73 2.81
C GLU A 65 14.61 2.09 1.49
N ILE A 66 14.76 2.83 0.39
CA ILE A 66 14.48 2.33 -0.95
C ILE A 66 15.80 1.79 -1.51
N ASN A 67 15.97 0.47 -1.45
CA ASN A 67 17.09 -0.19 -2.10
C ASN A 67 16.78 -0.42 -3.58
N THR A 68 17.52 0.26 -4.46
CA THR A 68 17.59 -0.10 -5.87
C THR A 68 18.58 -1.27 -6.02
N PRO A 69 18.27 -2.30 -6.82
CA PRO A 69 19.22 -3.37 -7.14
C PRO A 69 20.49 -2.85 -7.81
#